data_AF-A0A833D4T4-F1
#
_entry.id   AF-A0A833D4T4-F1
#
_cell.length_a   1.000
_cell.length_b   1.000
_cell.length_c   1.000
_cell.angle_alpha   90.00
_cell.angle_beta   90.00
_cell.angle_gamma   90.00
#
_symmetry.space_group_name_H-M   'P 1'
#
loop_
_entity.id
_entity.type
_entity.pdbx_description
1 polymer ?
#
loop_
_entity_poly.entity_id
_entity_poly.type
_entity_poly.pdbx_seq_one_letter_code
_entity_poly.pdbx_strand_id
1 'polypeptide(L)'
;AEDIGSYKPDLRNFEYLIDNLKALGIGKKDILHTAESMFHDHVPANKVGLASAWIYRRHADQGFGATMHPGAMPRYDFRFNSMAELAEAHRKEAASA
;
A
#
# COMPACT_ATOMS: atom_id res chain seq x y z
N ALA A 1 0.76 -16.52 -0.02
CA ALA A 1 1.61 -17.38 0.83
C ALA A 1 2.05 -18.62 0.09
N GLU A 2 1.23 -19.18 -0.80
CA GLU A 2 1.56 -20.42 -1.52
C GLU A 2 2.83 -20.28 -2.39
N ASP A 3 3.02 -19.17 -3.10
CA ASP A 3 4.23 -19.00 -3.95
C ASP A 3 5.50 -18.63 -3.17
N ILE A 4 5.36 -17.90 -2.05
CA ILE A 4 6.49 -17.28 -1.31
C ILE A 4 6.81 -18.05 -0.01
N GLY A 5 5.87 -18.87 0.47
CA GLY A 5 5.95 -19.55 1.76
C GLY A 5 5.71 -18.65 2.98
N SER A 6 5.27 -17.39 2.79
CA SER A 6 5.02 -16.44 3.88
C SER A 6 3.79 -15.55 3.65
N TYR A 7 3.26 -15.02 4.75
CA TYR A 7 2.25 -13.97 4.76
C TYR A 7 2.89 -12.63 5.14
N LYS A 8 2.27 -11.55 4.67
CA LYS A 8 2.54 -10.20 5.19
C LYS A 8 2.35 -10.19 6.72
N PRO A 9 3.18 -9.47 7.48
CA PRO A 9 4.09 -8.40 7.07
C PRO A 9 5.53 -8.84 6.73
N ASP A 10 5.78 -10.12 6.44
CA ASP A 10 7.12 -10.59 6.02
C ASP A 10 7.60 -9.83 4.77
N LEU A 11 8.83 -9.30 4.82
CA LEU A 11 9.41 -8.50 3.73
C LEU A 11 9.60 -9.30 2.44
N ARG A 12 9.77 -10.62 2.53
CA ARG A 12 9.91 -11.50 1.37
C ARG A 12 8.73 -11.37 0.40
N ASN A 13 7.53 -11.08 0.91
CA ASN A 13 6.36 -10.84 0.07
C ASN A 13 6.49 -9.58 -0.79
N PHE A 14 7.16 -8.55 -0.28
CA PHE A 14 7.35 -7.28 -0.97
C PHE A 14 8.55 -7.32 -1.92
N GLU A 15 9.64 -7.95 -1.49
CA GLU A 15 10.82 -8.18 -2.33
C GLU A 15 10.45 -9.03 -3.55
N TYR A 16 9.72 -10.13 -3.35
CA TYR A 16 9.20 -10.95 -4.44
C TYR A 16 8.32 -10.15 -5.41
N LEU A 17 7.42 -9.31 -4.90
CA LEU A 17 6.59 -8.44 -5.74
C LEU A 17 7.44 -7.47 -6.56
N ILE A 18 8.44 -6.83 -5.96
CA ILE A 18 9.33 -5.88 -6.64
C ILE A 18 10.13 -6.58 -7.75
N ASP A 19 10.69 -7.77 -7.47
CA ASP A 19 11.49 -8.50 -8.44
C ASP A 19 10.66 -8.98 -9.64
N ASN A 20 9.44 -9.45 -9.41
CA ASN A 20 8.54 -9.85 -10.49
C ASN A 20 8.09 -8.65 -11.34
N LEU A 21 7.74 -7.52 -10.72
CA LEU A 21 7.38 -6.31 -11.46
C LEU A 21 8.57 -5.75 -12.26
N LYS A 22 9.78 -5.84 -11.72
CA LYS A 22 11.00 -5.48 -12.44
C LYS A 22 11.21 -6.33 -13.69
N ALA A 23 10.91 -7.63 -13.64
CA ALA A 23 10.96 -8.51 -14.82
C ALA A 23 9.94 -8.10 -15.90
N LEU A 24 8.88 -7.38 -15.54
CA LEU A 24 7.91 -6.77 -16.45
C LEU A 24 8.27 -5.35 -16.87
N GLY A 25 9.46 -4.85 -16.50
CA GLY A 25 9.92 -3.50 -16.82
C GLY A 25 9.37 -2.39 -15.91
N ILE A 26 8.68 -2.74 -14.83
CA ILE A 26 8.13 -1.79 -13.86
C ILE A 26 9.14 -1.61 -12.71
N GLY A 27 9.74 -0.43 -12.62
CA GLY A 27 10.71 -0.11 -11.58
C GLY A 27 10.05 0.19 -10.24
N LYS A 28 10.82 0.12 -9.15
CA LYS A 28 10.32 0.41 -7.79
C LYS A 28 9.66 1.79 -7.67
N LYS A 29 10.19 2.78 -8.38
CA LYS A 29 9.67 4.16 -8.42
C LYS A 29 8.32 4.30 -9.13
N ASP A 30 7.94 3.30 -9.92
CA ASP A 30 6.70 3.27 -10.69
C ASP A 30 5.57 2.54 -9.92
N ILE A 31 5.86 2.08 -8.70
CA ILE A 31 4.92 1.32 -7.86
C ILE A 31 4.31 2.22 -6.79
N LEU A 32 2.98 2.26 -6.74
CA LEU A 32 2.19 2.81 -5.64
C LEU A 32 1.54 1.69 -4.84
N HIS A 33 2.05 1.41 -3.63
CA HIS A 33 1.48 0.40 -2.76
C HIS A 33 0.16 0.89 -2.15
N THR A 34 -0.95 0.28 -2.57
CA THR A 34 -2.31 0.73 -2.21
C THR A 34 -2.97 -0.29 -1.30
N ALA A 35 -3.24 0.07 -0.04
CA ALA A 35 -3.78 -0.85 0.96
C ALA A 35 -4.48 -0.13 2.12
N GLU A 36 -5.26 -0.87 2.90
CA GLU A 36 -5.92 -0.38 4.11
C GLU A 36 -5.08 -0.64 5.38
N SER A 37 -4.44 -1.81 5.50
CA SER A 37 -3.76 -2.20 6.75
C SER A 37 -2.43 -1.47 6.95
N MET A 38 -2.33 -0.70 8.03
CA MET A 38 -1.06 -0.06 8.39
C MET A 38 0.02 -1.06 8.79
N PHE A 39 -0.35 -2.11 9.53
CA PHE A 39 0.59 -3.11 10.01
C PHE A 39 1.03 -4.10 8.92
N HIS A 40 0.09 -4.73 8.22
CA HIS A 40 0.43 -5.78 7.26
C HIS A 40 1.00 -5.23 5.95
N ASP A 41 0.60 -4.02 5.55
CA ASP A 41 0.92 -3.48 4.23
C ASP A 41 1.91 -2.32 4.31
N HIS A 42 1.55 -1.24 5.02
CA HIS A 42 2.32 0.01 4.95
C HIS A 42 3.66 -0.06 5.70
N VAL A 43 3.73 -0.72 6.86
CA VAL A 43 5.01 -0.95 7.57
C VAL A 43 6.05 -1.64 6.68
N PRO A 44 5.78 -2.83 6.10
CA PRO A 44 6.75 -3.48 5.22
C PRO A 44 6.98 -2.72 3.90
N ALA A 45 5.95 -2.10 3.29
CA ALA A 45 6.11 -1.27 2.10
C ALA A 45 7.08 -0.10 2.32
N ASN A 46 7.00 0.56 3.49
CA ASN A 46 7.94 1.61 3.89
C ASN A 46 9.37 1.09 4.02
N LYS A 47 9.57 -0.09 4.63
CA LYS A 47 10.90 -0.70 4.82
C LYS A 47 11.62 -1.00 3.51
N VAL A 48 10.88 -1.39 2.46
CA VAL A 48 11.45 -1.61 1.11
C VAL A 48 11.47 -0.34 0.24
N GLY A 49 10.95 0.77 0.77
CA GLY A 49 10.99 2.08 0.12
C GLY A 49 10.01 2.23 -1.05
N LEU A 50 8.80 1.69 -0.92
CA LEU A 50 7.68 1.96 -1.83
C LEU A 50 6.95 3.24 -1.44
N ALA A 51 6.33 3.89 -2.44
CA ALA A 51 5.32 4.91 -2.19
C ALA A 51 4.03 4.23 -1.72
N SER A 52 3.28 4.89 -0.83
CA SER A 52 2.11 4.31 -0.15
C SER A 52 0.86 5.18 -0.36
N ALA A 53 -0.22 4.56 -0.83
CA ALA A 53 -1.57 5.11 -0.81
C ALA A 53 -2.41 4.38 0.23
N TRP A 54 -2.76 5.08 1.32
CA TRP A 54 -3.61 4.53 2.35
C TRP A 54 -5.08 4.67 1.98
N ILE A 55 -5.78 3.55 1.89
CA ILE A 55 -7.24 3.51 1.76
C ILE A 55 -7.86 3.38 3.14
N TYR A 56 -8.14 4.49 3.81
CA TYR A 56 -8.69 4.55 5.17
C TYR A 56 -10.20 4.28 5.18
N ARG A 57 -10.57 3.02 4.94
CA ARG A 57 -11.98 2.59 4.80
C ARG A 57 -12.83 2.99 6.00
N ARG A 58 -12.33 2.72 7.21
CA ARG A 58 -13.02 2.95 8.48
C ARG A 58 -12.86 4.37 9.03
N HIS A 59 -12.68 5.36 8.16
CA HIS A 59 -12.41 6.74 8.56
C HIS A 59 -13.45 7.40 9.49
N ALA A 60 -14.68 6.89 9.49
CA ALA A 60 -15.76 7.35 10.36
C ALA A 60 -15.91 6.52 11.66
N ASP A 61 -15.14 5.44 11.80
CA ASP A 61 -15.16 4.56 12.98
C ASP A 61 -13.90 4.77 13.84
N GLN A 62 -14.00 4.44 15.13
CA GLN A 62 -12.82 4.33 15.98
C GLN A 62 -12.17 2.94 15.88
N GLY A 63 -10.83 2.91 15.92
CA GLY A 63 -10.03 1.68 15.95
C GLY A 63 -9.64 1.13 14.58
N PHE A 64 -8.89 0.02 14.59
CA PHE A 64 -8.27 -0.58 13.40
C PHE A 64 -9.10 -1.72 12.76
N GLY A 65 -10.28 -2.00 13.32
CA GLY A 65 -11.11 -3.12 12.89
C GLY A 65 -10.38 -4.46 13.00
N ALA A 66 -10.34 -5.21 11.89
CA ALA A 66 -9.66 -6.50 11.81
C ALA A 66 -8.14 -6.38 11.61
N THR A 67 -7.60 -5.16 11.55
CA THR A 67 -6.15 -4.95 11.37
C THR A 67 -5.43 -4.70 12.69
N MET A 68 -4.19 -5.17 12.77
CA MET A 68 -3.36 -4.97 13.95
C MET A 68 -2.88 -3.52 14.05
N HIS A 69 -2.73 -3.02 15.29
CA HIS A 69 -2.13 -1.72 15.54
C HIS A 69 -0.68 -1.73 15.04
N PRO A 70 -0.24 -0.74 14.24
CA PRO A 70 1.09 -0.75 13.63
C PRO A 70 2.25 -0.45 14.61
N GLY A 71 1.99 -0.31 15.91
CA GLY A 71 2.87 0.43 16.82
C GLY A 71 3.03 1.88 16.35
N ALA A 72 4.20 2.24 15.84
CA ALA A 72 4.42 3.54 15.19
C ALA A 72 3.67 3.62 13.85
N MET A 73 3.01 4.74 13.58
CA MET A 73 2.32 4.95 12.31
C MET A 73 3.33 4.99 11.14
N PRO A 74 3.22 4.10 10.13
CA PRO A 74 4.06 4.19 8.95
C PRO A 74 3.69 5.41 8.10
N ARG A 75 4.63 5.86 7.27
CA ARG A 75 4.42 6.93 6.30
C ARG A 75 3.44 6.46 5.22
N TYR A 76 2.54 7.34 4.83
CA TYR A 76 1.80 7.26 3.58
C TYR A 76 2.00 8.56 2.80
N ASP A 77 2.03 8.44 1.47
CA ASP A 77 2.25 9.56 0.56
C ASP A 77 0.90 10.11 0.06
N PHE A 78 -0.13 9.26 0.02
CA PHE A 78 -1.51 9.63 -0.26
C PHE A 78 -2.46 8.97 0.74
N ARG A 79 -3.61 9.62 0.98
CA ARG A 79 -4.70 9.07 1.76
C ARG A 79 -6.02 9.32 1.04
N PHE A 80 -6.82 8.25 0.94
CA PHE A 80 -8.18 8.28 0.42
C PHE A 80 -9.07 7.46 1.37
N ASN A 81 -10.33 7.81 1.52
CA ASN A 81 -11.26 7.03 2.35
C ASN A 81 -11.80 5.82 1.59
N SER A 82 -11.67 5.79 0.26
CA SER A 82 -12.11 4.68 -0.59
C SER A 82 -11.30 4.56 -1.88
N MET A 83 -11.42 3.42 -2.57
CA MET A 83 -10.87 3.26 -3.92
C MET A 83 -11.57 4.17 -4.94
N ALA A 84 -12.84 4.52 -4.72
CA ALA A 84 -13.56 5.44 -5.59
C ALA A 84 -12.97 6.86 -5.52
N GLU A 85 -12.60 7.31 -4.32
CA GLU A 85 -11.91 8.60 -4.14
C GLU A 85 -10.53 8.61 -4.80
N LEU A 86 -9.74 7.54 -4.68
CA LEU A 86 -8.47 7.41 -5.40
C LEU A 86 -8.67 7.51 -6.93
N ALA A 87 -9.64 6.77 -7.47
CA ALA A 87 -9.92 6.78 -8.90
C ALA A 87 -10.41 8.15 -9.39
N GLU A 88 -11.21 8.85 -8.59
CA GLU A 88 -11.66 10.21 -8.89
C GLU A 88 -10.51 11.21 -8.86
N ALA A 89 -9.61 11.12 -7.88
CA ALA A 89 -8.41 11.95 -7.82
C ALA A 89 -7.53 11.76 -9.08
N HIS A 90 -7.32 10.51 -9.50
CA HIS A 90 -6.60 10.20 -10.73
C HIS A 90 -7.26 10.82 -11.98
N ARG A 91 -8.60 10.72 -12.11
CA ARG A 91 -9.33 11.33 -13.23
C ARG A 91 -9.14 12.85 -13.29
N LYS A 92 -9.18 13.52 -12.14
CA LYS A 92 -9.00 14.98 -12.06
C LYS A 92 -7.59 15.41 -12.44
N GLU A 93 -6.58 14.68 -11.95
CA GLU A 93 -5.18 14.95 -12.27
C GLU A 93 -4.92 14.75 -13.77
N ALA A 94 -5.38 13.63 -14.33
CA ALA A 94 -5.20 13.32 -15.75
C ALA A 94 -5.92 14.28 -16.70
N ALA A 95 -6.99 14.95 -16.25
CA ALA A 95 -7.68 15.99 -17.01
C ALA A 95 -7.02 17.37 -16.90
N SER A 96 -6.08 17.53 -15.97
CA SER A 96 -5.36 18.78 -15.69
C SER A 96 -3.93 18.80 -16.26
N ALA A 97 -3.47 17.67 -16.81
CA ALA A 97 -2.20 17.48 -17.50
C ALA A 97 -2.35 17.70 -19.01
#